data_AF-A0A812P8D5-F1
#
_entry.id   AF-A0A812P8D5-F1
#
_cell.length_a   1.000
_cell.length_b   1.000
_cell.length_c   1.000
_cell.angle_alpha   90.00
_cell.angle_beta   90.00
_cell.angle_gamma   90.00
#
_symmetry.space_group_name_H-M   'P 1'
#
loop_
_entity.id
_entity.type
_entity.pdbx_description
1 polymer ?
#
loop_
_entity_poly.entity_id
_entity_poly.type
_entity_poly.pdbx_seq_one_letter_code
_entity_poly.pdbx_strand_id
1 'polypeptide(L)'
;MVDAAEVQALEALVGKLKEDPSLIYDPKLAFFKEFVLSWGAKVPEAKPKTPRKEEPKAPEPAAPDEDEEEEEPEEPDDPDPERLDEDPEPYPTQGPSDDVELSEAQLDKQGELKQAAAEAIEDGNLPKALEKLTEAAAGCARNYDGGSHMVSKQQLEEALARFNEVGATSVQSLPLGCEAWKQSFSIAAALLRGVHQHVPRVVRSVEFAEGEDCKPHYSKLSSGGRGVVATVCVKLSQKEVYGEIATRSRIGAYVRLGSEVIFAHHEPPADLSTKPLLLEVYGFDFPVLPETIKLRRHLKQVLGQEYSRKSAAAWYEKHKDEFCPLKDSKLRRILASVFEVHSLMFLPEWAVSRALWGMLNICTLSYVGFEFWDEGKNGIRVTVQSSPPADPDDVECLQNARDLFQLQASAPGDRQVGERLFKSGYSVGSMNFGRALGHPGAKPDVIAKLFSAANLWGPAKSGWQSFDDTWLCTDRRDHLGQVAEEQGRIIWITPGAGRIPTTPEQREGEVLAHEADCACVSYEADTATPKTWLRPTLILLAVTCLLLTFLRALSSVLQAYGRH
;
A
#
# COMPACT_ATOMS: atom_id res chain seq x y z
N MET A 1 28.69 27.53 0.60
CA MET A 1 29.67 28.50 1.13
C MET A 1 29.09 29.02 2.43
N VAL A 2 29.85 29.05 3.52
CA VAL A 2 29.36 29.49 4.85
C VAL A 2 29.17 31.01 4.84
N ASP A 3 28.03 31.48 5.34
CA ASP A 3 27.67 32.90 5.35
C ASP A 3 28.49 33.69 6.40
N ALA A 4 28.68 35.00 6.17
CA ALA A 4 29.51 35.84 7.04
C ALA A 4 28.94 35.96 8.47
N ALA A 5 27.62 35.90 8.63
CA ALA A 5 26.98 35.92 9.95
C ALA A 5 27.23 34.62 10.72
N GLU A 6 27.25 33.48 10.02
CA GLU A 6 27.52 32.16 10.60
C GLU A 6 28.96 32.07 11.13
N VAL A 7 29.92 32.67 10.41
CA VAL A 7 31.32 32.74 10.85
C VAL A 7 31.47 33.60 12.11
N GLN A 8 30.81 34.78 12.16
CA GLN A 8 30.85 35.64 13.36
C GLN A 8 30.23 34.98 14.59
N ALA A 9 29.12 34.27 14.42
CA ALA A 9 28.48 33.52 15.51
C ALA A 9 29.40 32.41 16.05
N LEU A 10 30.10 31.71 15.15
CA LEU A 10 31.07 30.68 15.53
C LEU A 10 32.28 31.26 16.25
N GLU A 11 32.83 32.39 15.78
CA GLU A 11 33.93 33.08 16.46
C GLU A 11 33.55 33.54 17.87
N ALA A 12 32.34 34.09 18.04
CA ALA A 12 31.83 34.50 19.34
C ALA A 12 31.68 33.32 20.32
N LEU A 13 31.22 32.17 19.82
CA LEU A 13 31.10 30.94 20.62
C LEU A 13 32.46 30.40 21.05
N VAL A 14 33.43 30.34 20.12
CA VAL A 14 34.80 29.91 20.41
C VAL A 14 35.48 30.87 21.40
N GLY A 15 35.20 32.17 21.31
CA GLY A 15 35.65 33.17 22.28
C GLY A 15 35.18 32.85 23.70
N LYS A 16 33.87 32.62 23.88
CA LYS A 16 33.28 32.27 25.19
C LYS A 16 33.83 30.96 25.77
N LEU A 17 34.11 29.96 24.92
CA LEU A 17 34.71 28.69 25.35
C LEU A 17 36.18 28.81 25.76
N LYS A 18 36.92 29.80 25.24
CA LYS A 18 38.28 30.11 25.70
C LYS A 18 38.28 30.79 27.07
N GLU A 19 37.27 31.61 27.34
CA GLU A 19 37.11 32.30 28.63
C GLU A 19 36.62 31.35 29.73
N ASP A 20 35.63 30.49 29.43
CA ASP A 20 35.13 29.46 30.34
C ASP A 20 35.06 28.08 29.66
N PRO A 21 36.11 27.26 29.82
CA PRO A 21 36.15 25.90 29.27
C PRO A 21 35.10 24.96 29.86
N SER A 22 34.44 25.31 30.97
CA SER A 22 33.42 24.46 31.59
C SER A 22 32.09 24.45 30.82
N LEU A 23 31.87 25.46 29.95
CA LEU A 23 30.68 25.54 29.08
C LEU A 23 30.63 24.41 28.05
N ILE A 24 31.75 23.76 27.73
CA ILE A 24 31.78 22.61 26.82
C ILE A 24 31.00 21.39 27.35
N TYR A 25 30.65 21.40 28.64
CA TYR A 25 29.83 20.38 29.29
C TYR A 25 28.33 20.71 29.31
N ASP A 26 27.91 21.85 28.74
CA ASP A 26 26.49 22.15 28.55
C ASP A 26 25.87 21.18 27.51
N PRO A 27 24.71 20.57 27.79
CA PRO A 27 24.03 19.68 26.86
C PRO A 27 23.83 20.27 25.45
N LYS A 28 23.64 21.59 25.35
CA LYS A 28 23.45 22.28 24.06
C LYS A 28 24.71 22.33 23.19
N LEU A 29 25.89 22.13 23.79
CA LEU A 29 27.19 22.14 23.10
C LEU A 29 27.81 20.74 22.97
N ALA A 30 27.04 19.68 23.21
CA ALA A 30 27.50 18.30 23.08
C ALA A 30 28.04 17.97 21.67
N PHE A 31 27.37 18.45 20.62
CA PHE A 31 27.83 18.28 19.24
C PHE A 31 29.21 18.94 19.00
N PHE A 32 29.46 20.09 19.63
CA PHE A 32 30.73 20.81 19.49
C PHE A 32 31.85 20.10 20.25
N LYS A 33 31.55 19.51 21.41
CA LYS A 33 32.48 18.65 22.15
C LYS A 33 32.89 17.41 21.34
N GLU A 34 31.93 16.72 20.74
CA GLU A 34 32.20 15.57 19.86
C GLU A 34 33.01 15.96 18.63
N PHE A 35 32.70 17.11 18.03
CA PHE A 35 33.46 17.67 16.92
C PHE A 35 34.93 17.93 17.30
N VAL A 36 35.19 18.55 18.45
CA VAL A 36 36.57 18.81 18.95
C VAL A 36 37.30 17.50 19.27
N LEU A 37 36.60 16.48 19.80
CA LEU A 37 37.16 15.15 20.05
C LEU A 37 37.51 14.40 18.75
N SER A 38 36.73 14.59 17.68
CA SER A 38 37.00 13.97 16.37
C SER A 38 38.35 14.39 15.77
N TRP A 39 38.87 15.56 16.17
CA TRP A 39 40.20 16.05 15.78
C TRP A 39 41.31 15.64 16.74
N GLY A 40 41.02 14.77 17.72
CA GLY A 40 42.00 14.23 18.66
C GLY A 40 42.41 15.21 19.77
N ALA A 41 41.68 16.31 19.97
CA ALA A 41 41.95 17.25 21.05
C ALA A 41 41.46 16.70 22.41
N LYS A 42 42.17 17.02 23.51
CA LYS A 42 41.80 16.60 24.87
C LYS A 42 41.06 17.71 25.60
N VAL A 43 39.82 17.45 26.02
CA VAL A 43 38.99 18.38 26.80
C VAL A 43 39.27 18.19 28.32
N PRO A 44 39.53 19.26 29.10
CA PRO A 44 39.82 19.15 30.54
C PRO A 44 38.61 18.69 31.37
N GLU A 45 38.79 17.80 32.36
CA GLU A 45 37.72 17.23 33.21
C GLU A 45 37.01 18.28 34.10
N ALA A 46 35.67 18.25 34.13
CA ALA A 46 34.83 19.14 34.93
C ALA A 46 34.77 18.74 36.41
N LYS A 47 34.98 19.70 37.32
CA LYS A 47 34.77 19.51 38.77
C LYS A 47 33.28 19.66 39.13
N PRO A 48 32.75 18.91 40.14
CA PRO A 48 31.32 18.92 40.46
C PRO A 48 30.88 20.22 41.16
N LYS A 49 29.74 20.77 40.73
CA LYS A 49 29.11 22.00 41.25
C LYS A 49 28.18 21.71 42.46
N THR A 50 28.27 22.54 43.50
CA THR A 50 27.26 22.68 44.58
C THR A 50 26.19 23.73 44.22
N PRO A 51 24.92 23.59 44.66
CA PRO A 51 23.80 24.43 44.22
C PRO A 51 23.56 25.67 45.11
N ARG A 52 23.08 26.77 44.51
CA ARG A 52 22.61 28.00 45.18
C ARG A 52 21.47 28.58 44.33
N LYS A 53 20.19 28.46 44.72
CA LYS A 53 19.36 29.25 45.68
C LYS A 53 18.58 30.37 44.96
N GLU A 54 17.25 30.21 44.93
CA GLU A 54 16.21 31.16 44.51
C GLU A 54 16.11 32.38 45.44
N GLU A 55 15.58 33.49 44.90
CA GLU A 55 15.00 34.64 45.62
C GLU A 55 14.17 35.54 44.63
N PRO A 56 13.26 36.45 45.07
CA PRO A 56 11.81 36.23 45.02
C PRO A 56 10.95 37.40 44.43
N LYS A 57 9.62 37.17 44.42
CA LYS A 57 8.44 38.01 44.08
C LYS A 57 8.47 39.50 44.50
N ALA A 58 7.70 40.31 43.75
CA ALA A 58 7.05 41.57 44.18
C ALA A 58 5.78 41.83 43.30
N PRO A 59 4.80 42.70 43.66
CA PRO A 59 3.41 42.30 43.88
C PRO A 59 2.34 42.98 43.00
N GLU A 60 1.12 42.43 43.12
CA GLU A 60 -0.27 42.88 42.86
C GLU A 60 -0.57 44.39 42.75
N PRO A 61 -1.70 44.77 42.09
CA PRO A 61 -2.91 44.97 42.90
C PRO A 61 -4.27 44.62 42.25
N ALA A 62 -5.13 44.09 43.13
CA ALA A 62 -6.53 44.45 43.42
C ALA A 62 -7.63 44.31 42.34
N ALA A 63 -8.54 43.37 42.62
CA ALA A 63 -9.90 43.26 42.09
C ALA A 63 -10.79 44.46 42.48
N PRO A 64 -11.95 44.57 41.82
CA PRO A 64 -13.18 44.28 42.56
C PRO A 64 -14.20 43.39 41.82
N ASP A 65 -14.81 42.51 42.63
CA ASP A 65 -16.20 41.99 42.59
C ASP A 65 -17.23 43.05 42.15
N GLU A 66 -18.45 42.78 41.68
CA GLU A 66 -19.39 41.64 41.67
C GLU A 66 -20.52 42.06 40.69
N ASP A 67 -21.57 41.22 40.60
CA ASP A 67 -22.92 41.46 40.02
C ASP A 67 -23.08 41.13 38.51
N GLU A 68 -23.74 40.02 38.17
CA GLU A 68 -25.21 39.82 38.05
C GLU A 68 -25.86 40.74 37.02
N GLU A 69 -26.23 40.20 35.84
CA GLU A 69 -27.34 40.63 34.96
C GLU A 69 -27.46 39.57 33.84
N GLU A 70 -28.51 38.75 33.85
CA GLU A 70 -29.81 38.94 33.17
C GLU A 70 -29.72 38.74 31.65
N GLU A 71 -30.48 37.74 31.17
CA GLU A 71 -30.69 37.45 29.75
C GLU A 71 -31.38 38.66 29.07
N GLU A 72 -30.67 39.32 28.15
CA GLU A 72 -31.27 40.27 27.20
C GLU A 72 -31.33 39.71 25.77
N PRO A 73 -32.36 40.09 24.98
CA PRO A 73 -32.66 39.51 23.68
C PRO A 73 -31.77 40.07 22.56
N GLU A 74 -31.56 39.26 21.52
CA GLU A 74 -30.79 39.58 20.31
C GLU A 74 -31.17 40.95 19.68
N GLU A 75 -30.24 41.90 19.69
CA GLU A 75 -30.29 43.14 18.88
C GLU A 75 -29.46 42.99 17.58
N PRO A 76 -29.85 43.69 16.49
CA PRO A 76 -29.24 43.53 15.18
C PRO A 76 -27.87 44.22 15.07
N ASP A 77 -26.94 43.55 14.38
CA ASP A 77 -25.55 43.97 14.13
C ASP A 77 -25.41 45.41 13.58
N ASP A 78 -24.98 46.34 14.43
CA ASP A 78 -24.30 47.57 13.98
C ASP A 78 -22.80 47.27 13.79
N PRO A 79 -22.16 47.69 12.68
CA PRO A 79 -20.79 47.32 12.37
C PRO A 79 -19.78 48.05 13.26
N ASP A 80 -19.17 47.31 14.19
CA ASP A 80 -18.04 47.75 15.01
C ASP A 80 -16.83 48.12 14.12
N PRO A 81 -16.37 49.39 14.14
CA PRO A 81 -15.23 49.85 13.35
C PRO A 81 -13.87 49.29 13.79
N GLU A 82 -13.78 48.56 14.92
CA GLU A 82 -12.58 47.82 15.35
C GLU A 82 -12.57 46.34 14.91
N ARG A 83 -13.64 45.87 14.26
CA ARG A 83 -13.71 44.50 13.74
C ARG A 83 -12.68 44.32 12.62
N LEU A 84 -11.71 43.43 12.85
CA LEU A 84 -10.73 43.03 11.84
C LEU A 84 -11.47 42.42 10.64
N ASP A 85 -10.97 42.72 9.44
CA ASP A 85 -11.49 42.14 8.20
C ASP A 85 -11.48 40.60 8.30
N GLU A 86 -12.56 39.97 7.83
CA GLU A 86 -12.66 38.51 7.78
C GLU A 86 -11.56 37.95 6.85
N ASP A 87 -10.88 36.90 7.32
CA ASP A 87 -9.74 36.33 6.61
C ASP A 87 -10.20 35.78 5.23
N PRO A 88 -9.48 36.10 4.14
CA PRO A 88 -9.89 35.67 2.81
C PRO A 88 -9.75 34.15 2.65
N GLU A 89 -10.84 33.50 2.22
CA GLU A 89 -10.82 32.06 1.95
C GLU A 89 -9.85 31.69 0.81
N PRO A 90 -9.16 30.52 0.92
CA PRO A 90 -9.36 29.50 1.94
C PRO A 90 -8.50 29.70 3.19
N TYR A 91 -9.11 29.49 4.36
CA TYR A 91 -8.42 29.48 5.64
C TYR A 91 -7.27 28.45 5.68
N PRO A 92 -6.26 28.66 6.55
CA PRO A 92 -5.21 27.67 6.79
C PRO A 92 -5.80 26.29 7.14
N THR A 93 -5.27 25.21 6.55
CA THR A 93 -5.75 23.82 6.65
C THR A 93 -5.56 23.15 8.03
N GLN A 94 -5.35 23.93 9.09
CA GLN A 94 -5.12 23.42 10.45
C GLN A 94 -6.39 23.33 11.32
N GLY A 95 -7.56 23.76 10.80
CA GLY A 95 -8.86 23.52 11.42
C GLY A 95 -9.54 22.23 10.91
N PRO A 96 -10.28 21.48 11.75
CA PRO A 96 -11.10 20.37 11.28
C PRO A 96 -12.22 20.87 10.36
N SER A 97 -12.59 20.07 9.36
CA SER A 97 -13.52 20.46 8.28
C SER A 97 -15.00 20.33 8.63
N ASP A 98 -15.36 19.97 9.86
CA ASP A 98 -16.74 19.74 10.28
C ASP A 98 -17.02 20.48 11.60
N ASP A 99 -18.02 21.37 11.60
CA ASP A 99 -18.59 21.98 12.81
C ASP A 99 -19.46 20.93 13.51
N VAL A 100 -18.96 20.34 14.59
CA VAL A 100 -19.70 19.36 15.40
C VAL A 100 -20.30 20.06 16.61
N GLU A 101 -21.63 20.15 16.67
CA GLU A 101 -22.37 20.64 17.83
C GLU A 101 -22.25 19.67 19.03
N LEU A 102 -21.89 20.18 20.20
CA LEU A 102 -21.80 19.41 21.44
C LEU A 102 -23.19 19.13 22.02
N SER A 103 -23.41 17.94 22.59
CA SER A 103 -24.65 17.66 23.31
C SER A 103 -24.72 18.39 24.66
N GLU A 104 -25.93 18.66 25.16
CA GLU A 104 -26.18 19.40 26.42
C GLU A 104 -25.40 18.82 27.62
N ALA A 105 -25.42 17.49 27.80
CA ALA A 105 -24.68 16.83 28.88
C ALA A 105 -23.14 17.00 28.79
N GLN A 106 -22.62 17.28 27.59
CA GLN A 106 -21.19 17.53 27.37
C GLN A 106 -20.82 18.99 27.60
N LEU A 107 -21.75 19.91 27.31
CA LEU A 107 -21.62 21.32 27.68
C LEU A 107 -21.63 21.48 29.21
N ASP A 108 -22.54 20.79 29.91
CA ASP A 108 -22.60 20.81 31.38
C ASP A 108 -21.30 20.33 32.00
N LYS A 109 -20.77 19.18 31.52
CA LYS A 109 -19.51 18.63 32.02
C LYS A 109 -18.30 19.49 31.70
N GLN A 110 -18.32 20.20 30.57
CA GLN A 110 -17.29 21.18 30.25
C GLN A 110 -17.39 22.40 31.18
N GLY A 111 -18.61 22.86 31.48
CA GLY A 111 -18.89 23.92 32.44
C GLY A 111 -18.34 23.60 33.82
N GLU A 112 -18.63 22.40 34.33
CA GLU A 112 -18.12 21.93 35.63
C GLU A 112 -16.58 21.88 35.69
N LEU A 113 -15.92 21.42 34.61
CA LEU A 113 -14.45 21.35 34.56
C LEU A 113 -13.80 22.74 34.42
N LYS A 114 -14.44 23.67 33.71
CA LYS A 114 -13.99 25.07 33.63
C LYS A 114 -14.18 25.79 34.96
N GLN A 115 -15.29 25.55 35.65
CA GLN A 115 -15.54 26.09 36.99
C GLN A 115 -14.55 25.53 38.01
N ALA A 116 -14.31 24.22 38.02
CA ALA A 116 -13.31 23.60 38.89
C ALA A 116 -11.88 24.05 38.59
N ALA A 117 -11.60 24.45 37.34
CA ALA A 117 -10.34 25.07 36.99
C ALA A 117 -10.24 26.51 37.53
N ALA A 118 -11.31 27.31 37.44
CA ALA A 118 -11.36 28.67 37.95
C ALA A 118 -11.15 28.69 39.48
N GLU A 119 -11.81 27.80 40.22
CA GLU A 119 -11.58 27.62 41.67
C GLU A 119 -10.12 27.25 41.98
N ALA A 120 -9.51 26.38 41.18
CA ALA A 120 -8.10 26.00 41.36
C ALA A 120 -7.11 27.15 41.02
N ILE A 121 -7.51 28.09 40.15
CA ILE A 121 -6.75 29.32 39.87
C ILE A 121 -6.83 30.26 41.07
N GLU A 122 -8.03 30.42 41.64
CA GLU A 122 -8.29 31.28 42.81
C GLU A 122 -7.55 30.79 44.06
N ASP A 123 -7.51 29.47 44.26
CA ASP A 123 -6.70 28.80 45.30
C ASP A 123 -5.17 28.88 45.06
N GLY A 124 -4.74 29.48 43.95
CA GLY A 124 -3.33 29.62 43.57
C GLY A 124 -2.65 28.32 43.13
N ASN A 125 -3.41 27.25 42.87
CA ASN A 125 -2.91 25.95 42.45
C ASN A 125 -2.89 25.81 40.92
N LEU A 126 -1.99 26.57 40.29
CA LEU A 126 -1.81 26.61 38.83
C LEU A 126 -1.61 25.22 38.17
N PRO A 127 -0.88 24.25 38.76
CA PRO A 127 -0.76 22.91 38.18
C PRO A 127 -2.10 22.18 38.08
N LYS A 128 -2.93 22.27 39.11
CA LYS A 128 -4.25 21.63 39.15
C LYS A 128 -5.24 22.35 38.23
N ALA A 129 -5.18 23.68 38.17
CA ALA A 129 -5.93 24.46 37.21
C ALA A 129 -5.58 24.09 35.76
N LEU A 130 -4.28 23.95 35.45
CA LEU A 130 -3.82 23.54 34.13
C LEU A 130 -4.33 22.13 33.79
N GLU A 131 -4.28 21.19 34.73
CA GLU A 131 -4.82 19.83 34.55
C GLU A 131 -6.32 19.88 34.24
N LYS A 132 -7.10 20.69 34.97
CA LYS A 132 -8.55 20.81 34.77
C LYS A 132 -8.93 21.54 33.48
N LEU A 133 -8.21 22.60 33.11
CA LEU A 133 -8.37 23.25 31.80
C LEU A 133 -7.97 22.31 30.65
N THR A 134 -6.92 21.52 30.84
CA THR A 134 -6.51 20.51 29.87
C THR A 134 -7.56 19.40 29.78
N GLU A 135 -8.18 18.99 30.88
CA GLU A 135 -9.29 18.01 30.87
C GLU A 135 -10.58 18.57 30.25
N ALA A 136 -10.84 19.87 30.39
CA ALA A 136 -11.98 20.57 29.77
C ALA A 136 -11.78 20.71 28.26
N ALA A 137 -10.59 21.13 27.83
CA ALA A 137 -10.19 21.19 26.43
C ALA A 137 -10.11 19.79 25.82
N ALA A 138 -9.56 18.82 26.54
CA ALA A 138 -9.54 17.41 26.15
C ALA A 138 -10.92 16.75 26.29
N GLY A 139 -11.87 17.34 27.01
CA GLY A 139 -13.29 16.94 27.03
C GLY A 139 -13.94 17.22 25.68
N CYS A 140 -13.66 18.39 25.10
CA CYS A 140 -13.94 18.67 23.69
C CYS A 140 -13.13 17.77 22.76
N ALA A 141 -11.84 17.53 23.06
CA ALA A 141 -11.01 16.60 22.28
C ALA A 141 -11.42 15.12 22.46
N ARG A 142 -12.23 14.75 23.45
CA ARG A 142 -12.69 13.37 23.67
C ARG A 142 -13.86 13.00 22.75
N ASN A 143 -14.51 13.98 22.13
CA ASN A 143 -15.35 13.78 20.95
C ASN A 143 -14.56 13.83 19.64
N TYR A 144 -13.26 14.14 19.69
CA TYR A 144 -12.35 13.74 18.62
C TYR A 144 -11.95 12.29 18.89
N ASP A 145 -12.70 11.36 18.33
CA ASP A 145 -12.26 9.97 18.13
C ASP A 145 -11.15 9.90 17.03
N GLY A 146 -10.22 10.86 17.09
CA GLY A 146 -8.95 10.90 16.40
C GLY A 146 -7.79 10.55 17.34
N GLY A 147 -8.11 9.92 18.49
CA GLY A 147 -7.11 9.27 19.32
C GLY A 147 -6.33 8.28 18.48
N SER A 148 -5.02 8.32 18.59
CA SER A 148 -4.05 7.44 17.93
C SER A 148 -4.17 5.98 18.43
N HIS A 149 -5.37 5.39 18.40
CA HIS A 149 -5.54 3.97 18.62
C HIS A 149 -5.28 3.26 17.29
N MET A 150 -4.02 2.90 17.10
CA MET A 150 -3.61 2.06 15.98
C MET A 150 -4.13 0.65 16.24
N VAL A 151 -4.78 0.03 15.25
CA VAL A 151 -5.26 -1.35 15.38
C VAL A 151 -4.05 -2.26 15.62
N SER A 152 -4.06 -2.97 16.74
CA SER A 152 -3.05 -3.99 17.02
C SER A 152 -3.24 -5.19 16.09
N LYS A 153 -2.16 -5.94 15.84
CA LYS A 153 -2.22 -7.18 15.07
C LYS A 153 -3.25 -8.17 15.65
N GLN A 154 -3.36 -8.21 16.98
CA GLN A 154 -4.30 -9.07 17.67
C GLN A 154 -5.76 -8.71 17.34
N GLN A 155 -6.13 -7.43 17.41
CA GLN A 155 -7.48 -6.98 17.07
C GLN A 155 -7.86 -7.33 15.62
N LEU A 156 -6.94 -7.18 14.67
CA LEU A 156 -7.15 -7.58 13.28
C LEU A 156 -7.36 -9.10 13.16
N GLU A 157 -6.50 -9.90 13.77
CA GLU A 157 -6.62 -11.36 13.70
C GLU A 157 -7.89 -11.88 14.40
N GLU A 158 -8.33 -11.26 15.48
CA GLU A 158 -9.59 -11.57 16.15
C GLU A 158 -10.80 -11.30 15.24
N ALA A 159 -10.83 -10.14 14.58
CA ALA A 159 -11.89 -9.82 13.62
C ALA A 159 -11.89 -10.78 12.42
N LEU A 160 -10.71 -11.11 11.88
CA LEU A 160 -10.56 -12.08 10.79
C LEU A 160 -10.94 -13.51 11.22
N ALA A 161 -10.64 -13.90 12.46
CA ALA A 161 -11.00 -15.21 12.99
C ALA A 161 -12.51 -15.36 13.10
N ARG A 162 -13.21 -14.34 13.66
CA ARG A 162 -14.67 -14.30 13.71
C ARG A 162 -15.29 -14.33 12.31
N PHE A 163 -14.75 -13.52 11.40
CA PHE A 163 -15.18 -13.51 9.99
C PHE A 163 -15.05 -14.88 9.33
N ASN A 164 -13.95 -15.59 9.57
CA ASN A 164 -13.74 -16.93 9.04
C ASN A 164 -14.67 -17.97 9.70
N GLU A 165 -14.90 -17.90 11.00
CA GLU A 165 -15.73 -18.84 11.76
C GLU A 165 -17.19 -18.83 11.30
N VAL A 166 -17.76 -17.62 11.15
CA VAL A 166 -19.18 -17.47 10.80
C VAL A 166 -19.51 -18.15 9.49
N GLY A 167 -18.74 -17.90 8.43
CA GLY A 167 -19.06 -18.59 7.18
C GLY A 167 -18.39 -19.93 6.98
N ALA A 168 -17.38 -20.31 7.76
CA ALA A 168 -17.03 -21.73 7.86
C ALA A 168 -18.22 -22.54 8.34
N THR A 169 -19.03 -21.98 9.25
CA THR A 169 -20.30 -22.55 9.72
C THR A 169 -21.37 -22.54 8.63
N SER A 170 -21.46 -21.49 7.82
CA SER A 170 -22.48 -21.40 6.75
C SER A 170 -22.28 -22.42 5.62
N VAL A 171 -21.04 -22.87 5.36
CA VAL A 171 -20.73 -23.80 4.25
C VAL A 171 -20.58 -25.26 4.66
N GLN A 172 -20.73 -25.64 5.94
CA GLN A 172 -20.40 -26.99 6.44
C GLN A 172 -21.15 -28.11 5.73
N SER A 173 -22.38 -27.83 5.30
CA SER A 173 -23.26 -28.80 4.64
C SER A 173 -23.02 -28.93 3.12
N LEU A 174 -22.18 -28.07 2.54
CA LEU A 174 -21.98 -27.97 1.09
C LEU A 174 -20.77 -28.78 0.61
N PRO A 175 -20.92 -29.61 -0.44
CA PRO A 175 -19.78 -30.24 -1.11
C PRO A 175 -18.77 -29.18 -1.58
N LEU A 176 -17.49 -29.35 -1.21
CA LEU A 176 -16.40 -28.40 -1.46
C LEU A 176 -16.63 -26.97 -0.92
N GLY A 177 -17.73 -26.71 -0.20
CA GLY A 177 -18.06 -25.41 0.38
C GLY A 177 -16.98 -24.94 1.36
N CYS A 178 -16.51 -25.84 2.23
CA CYS A 178 -15.40 -25.56 3.13
C CYS A 178 -14.09 -25.18 2.41
N GLU A 179 -13.84 -25.74 1.21
CA GLU A 179 -12.65 -25.39 0.43
C GLU A 179 -12.81 -24.01 -0.22
N ALA A 180 -13.95 -23.78 -0.88
CA ALA A 180 -14.27 -22.49 -1.49
C ALA A 180 -14.26 -21.35 -0.46
N TRP A 181 -14.80 -21.61 0.73
CA TRP A 181 -14.77 -20.66 1.84
C TRP A 181 -13.37 -20.32 2.29
N LYS A 182 -12.53 -21.33 2.59
CA LYS A 182 -11.13 -21.12 3.00
C LYS A 182 -10.37 -20.30 1.96
N GLN A 183 -10.58 -20.61 0.68
CA GLN A 183 -9.95 -19.90 -0.43
C GLN A 183 -10.44 -18.45 -0.51
N SER A 184 -11.73 -18.23 -0.29
CA SER A 184 -12.33 -16.90 -0.26
C SER A 184 -11.81 -16.04 0.89
N PHE A 185 -11.85 -16.56 2.11
CA PHE A 185 -11.24 -15.94 3.28
C PHE A 185 -9.75 -15.62 3.05
N SER A 186 -9.00 -16.51 2.40
CA SER A 186 -7.57 -16.30 2.18
C SER A 186 -7.26 -15.06 1.33
N ILE A 187 -8.13 -14.67 0.40
CA ILE A 187 -7.98 -13.46 -0.41
C ILE A 187 -8.16 -12.22 0.47
N ALA A 188 -9.27 -12.14 1.21
CA ALA A 188 -9.55 -11.02 2.12
C ALA A 188 -8.46 -10.87 3.19
N ALA A 189 -8.10 -11.97 3.85
CA ALA A 189 -7.09 -12.00 4.88
C ALA A 189 -5.70 -11.63 4.35
N ALA A 190 -5.33 -12.07 3.13
CA ALA A 190 -4.04 -11.72 2.52
C ALA A 190 -3.88 -10.21 2.31
N LEU A 191 -4.94 -9.53 1.85
CA LEU A 191 -4.95 -8.08 1.68
C LEU A 191 -4.88 -7.36 3.02
N LEU A 192 -5.80 -7.66 3.94
CA LEU A 192 -5.91 -6.94 5.22
C LEU A 192 -4.68 -7.15 6.11
N ARG A 193 -4.17 -8.38 6.20
CA ARG A 193 -2.91 -8.67 6.91
C ARG A 193 -1.75 -7.94 6.25
N GLY A 194 -1.71 -7.87 4.93
CA GLY A 194 -0.63 -7.21 4.22
C GLY A 194 -0.56 -5.71 4.48
N VAL A 195 -1.72 -5.02 4.49
CA VAL A 195 -1.78 -3.60 4.84
C VAL A 195 -1.29 -3.39 6.27
N HIS A 196 -1.79 -4.18 7.22
CA HIS A 196 -1.38 -4.08 8.62
C HIS A 196 0.11 -4.38 8.80
N GLN A 197 0.65 -5.38 8.11
CA GLN A 197 2.06 -5.76 8.20
C GLN A 197 2.98 -4.65 7.70
N HIS A 198 2.65 -4.01 6.59
CA HIS A 198 3.52 -3.02 5.98
C HIS A 198 3.28 -1.62 6.53
N VAL A 199 2.03 -1.20 6.62
CA VAL A 199 1.62 0.15 6.97
C VAL A 199 0.63 0.13 8.15
N PRO A 200 0.99 -0.44 9.31
CA PRO A 200 0.06 -0.62 10.44
C PRO A 200 -0.56 0.71 10.92
N ARG A 201 0.22 1.80 10.83
CA ARG A 201 -0.18 3.17 11.21
C ARG A 201 -1.35 3.73 10.41
N VAL A 202 -1.65 3.17 9.23
CA VAL A 202 -2.82 3.60 8.48
C VAL A 202 -4.10 2.92 8.93
N VAL A 203 -4.04 1.80 9.64
CA VAL A 203 -5.23 1.04 10.03
C VAL A 203 -5.81 1.65 11.31
N ARG A 204 -6.93 2.37 11.18
CA ARG A 204 -7.59 3.10 12.28
C ARG A 204 -8.58 2.24 13.04
N SER A 205 -9.42 1.49 12.33
CA SER A 205 -10.34 0.55 12.97
C SER A 205 -10.49 -0.70 12.13
N VAL A 206 -10.83 -1.79 12.81
CA VAL A 206 -11.29 -3.03 12.22
C VAL A 206 -12.59 -3.41 12.92
N GLU A 207 -13.64 -3.61 12.13
CA GLU A 207 -15.00 -3.86 12.59
C GLU A 207 -15.47 -5.17 11.97
N PHE A 208 -15.91 -6.10 12.82
CA PHE A 208 -16.57 -7.32 12.40
C PHE A 208 -18.06 -7.23 12.73
N ALA A 209 -18.92 -7.61 11.79
CA ALA A 209 -20.36 -7.68 12.00
C ALA A 209 -20.94 -8.96 11.37
N GLU A 210 -22.04 -9.45 11.94
CA GLU A 210 -22.77 -10.64 11.47
C GLU A 210 -24.28 -10.40 11.50
N GLY A 211 -25.01 -11.06 10.59
CA GLY A 211 -26.46 -10.94 10.52
C GLY A 211 -26.93 -9.48 10.37
N GLU A 212 -27.84 -9.05 11.24
CA GLU A 212 -28.45 -7.72 11.18
C GLU A 212 -27.46 -6.57 11.47
N ASP A 213 -26.36 -6.85 12.16
CA ASP A 213 -25.33 -5.85 12.47
C ASP A 213 -24.54 -5.44 11.21
N CYS A 214 -24.67 -6.19 10.10
CA CYS A 214 -24.06 -5.83 8.82
C CYS A 214 -24.76 -4.64 8.13
N LYS A 215 -25.99 -4.28 8.55
CA LYS A 215 -26.83 -3.25 7.92
C LYS A 215 -26.14 -1.91 7.63
N PRO A 216 -25.29 -1.36 8.53
CA PRO A 216 -24.59 -0.10 8.26
C PRO A 216 -23.71 -0.13 7.01
N HIS A 217 -23.30 -1.32 6.55
CA HIS A 217 -22.45 -1.49 5.37
C HIS A 217 -23.23 -1.68 4.06
N TYR A 218 -24.53 -1.97 4.13
CA TYR A 218 -25.32 -2.40 2.97
C TYR A 218 -25.40 -1.36 1.85
N SER A 219 -25.44 -0.07 2.19
CA SER A 219 -25.49 1.02 1.19
C SER A 219 -24.22 1.11 0.33
N LYS A 220 -23.10 0.56 0.80
CA LYS A 220 -21.80 0.56 0.10
C LYS A 220 -21.62 -0.67 -0.77
N LEU A 221 -22.36 -1.75 -0.49
CA LEU A 221 -22.30 -3.00 -1.22
C LEU A 221 -23.21 -2.95 -2.45
N SER A 222 -22.72 -3.45 -3.58
CA SER A 222 -23.47 -3.54 -4.85
C SER A 222 -24.74 -4.40 -4.73
N SER A 223 -24.75 -5.36 -3.81
CA SER A 223 -25.89 -6.21 -3.48
C SER A 223 -27.00 -5.48 -2.70
N GLY A 224 -26.70 -4.31 -2.13
CA GLY A 224 -27.57 -3.64 -1.16
C GLY A 224 -27.76 -4.46 0.13
N GLY A 225 -26.81 -5.34 0.47
CA GLY A 225 -26.86 -6.21 1.64
C GLY A 225 -27.64 -7.51 1.46
N ARG A 226 -28.23 -7.76 0.28
CA ARG A 226 -29.03 -8.97 0.05
C ARG A 226 -28.15 -10.22 0.14
N GLY A 227 -28.45 -11.06 1.11
CA GLY A 227 -27.76 -12.33 1.33
C GLY A 227 -26.42 -12.18 2.04
N VAL A 228 -26.07 -11.01 2.59
CA VAL A 228 -24.84 -10.84 3.38
C VAL A 228 -25.00 -11.54 4.74
N VAL A 229 -24.04 -12.38 5.11
CA VAL A 229 -24.02 -13.10 6.39
C VAL A 229 -23.03 -12.51 7.39
N ALA A 230 -21.92 -11.99 6.90
CA ALA A 230 -20.86 -11.43 7.72
C ALA A 230 -20.06 -10.39 6.94
N THR A 231 -19.55 -9.39 7.64
CA THR A 231 -18.67 -8.37 7.08
C THR A 231 -17.44 -8.18 7.97
N VAL A 232 -16.29 -7.96 7.33
CA VAL A 232 -15.13 -7.32 7.97
C VAL A 232 -14.86 -6.00 7.26
N CYS A 233 -14.89 -4.92 8.04
CA CYS A 233 -14.64 -3.55 7.57
C CYS A 233 -13.33 -3.05 8.18
N VAL A 234 -12.49 -2.43 7.37
CA VAL A 234 -11.27 -1.77 7.81
C VAL A 234 -11.32 -0.31 7.37
N LYS A 235 -11.17 0.60 8.34
CA LYS A 235 -11.06 2.05 8.09
C LYS A 235 -9.60 2.45 8.11
N LEU A 236 -9.18 3.18 7.08
CA LEU A 236 -7.82 3.67 6.90
C LEU A 236 -7.75 5.16 7.17
N SER A 237 -6.66 5.62 7.78
CA SER A 237 -6.40 7.04 8.06
C SER A 237 -6.11 7.87 6.82
N GLN A 238 -5.80 7.19 5.71
CA GLN A 238 -5.47 7.79 4.43
C GLN A 238 -6.66 7.64 3.48
N LYS A 239 -6.83 8.62 2.60
CA LYS A 239 -7.85 8.54 1.54
C LYS A 239 -7.66 7.30 0.67
N GLU A 240 -6.41 6.96 0.38
CA GLU A 240 -6.04 5.81 -0.43
C GLU A 240 -4.71 5.20 0.05
N VAL A 241 -4.60 3.89 -0.03
CA VAL A 241 -3.37 3.13 0.24
C VAL A 241 -3.04 2.27 -0.98
N TYR A 242 -1.79 2.34 -1.42
CA TYR A 242 -1.36 1.67 -2.64
C TYR A 242 -0.55 0.42 -2.32
N GLY A 243 -0.81 -0.65 -3.06
CA GLY A 243 -0.05 -1.88 -3.07
C GLY A 243 0.74 -1.97 -4.36
N GLU A 244 2.06 -1.85 -4.24
CA GLU A 244 2.97 -2.07 -5.35
C GLU A 244 3.15 -3.57 -5.63
N ILE A 245 2.66 -4.04 -6.77
CA ILE A 245 2.84 -5.44 -7.20
C ILE A 245 4.27 -5.63 -7.71
N ALA A 246 4.96 -6.66 -7.21
CA ALA A 246 6.33 -6.98 -7.60
C ALA A 246 6.51 -7.09 -9.12
N THR A 247 7.55 -6.48 -9.67
CA THR A 247 7.83 -6.42 -11.11
C THR A 247 7.85 -7.80 -11.75
N ARG A 248 8.37 -8.81 -11.03
CA ARG A 248 8.43 -10.21 -11.52
C ARG A 248 7.07 -10.89 -11.66
N SER A 249 6.01 -10.32 -11.09
CA SER A 249 4.62 -10.72 -11.36
C SER A 249 4.12 -10.28 -12.74
N ARG A 250 4.81 -9.33 -13.38
CA ARG A 250 4.51 -8.83 -14.73
C ARG A 250 3.08 -8.34 -14.87
N ILE A 251 2.62 -7.58 -13.88
CA ILE A 251 1.31 -6.92 -13.85
C ILE A 251 1.57 -5.42 -13.87
N GLY A 252 1.08 -4.74 -14.90
CA GLY A 252 1.21 -3.29 -15.10
C GLY A 252 0.10 -2.49 -14.42
N ALA A 253 -0.18 -2.80 -13.15
CA ALA A 253 -1.16 -2.11 -12.32
C ALA A 253 -0.68 -2.05 -10.87
N TYR A 254 -1.26 -1.14 -10.10
CA TYR A 254 -1.19 -1.15 -8.64
C TYR A 254 -2.43 -1.85 -8.08
N VAL A 255 -2.35 -2.22 -6.82
CA VAL A 255 -3.52 -2.42 -5.96
C VAL A 255 -3.81 -1.09 -5.27
N ARG A 256 -5.07 -0.71 -5.13
CA ARG A 256 -5.48 0.46 -4.34
C ARG A 256 -6.62 0.07 -3.41
N LEU A 257 -6.48 0.50 -2.16
CA LEU A 257 -7.54 0.44 -1.17
C LEU A 257 -8.01 1.87 -0.85
N GLY A 258 -9.32 2.06 -0.79
CA GLY A 258 -9.92 3.31 -0.33
C GLY A 258 -9.79 3.52 1.17
N SER A 259 -10.26 4.66 1.67
CA SER A 259 -10.30 4.98 3.11
C SER A 259 -11.14 4.01 3.94
N GLU A 260 -11.99 3.22 3.29
CA GLU A 260 -12.76 2.17 3.90
C GLU A 260 -12.81 0.97 2.95
N VAL A 261 -12.52 -0.20 3.50
CA VAL A 261 -12.48 -1.47 2.76
C VAL A 261 -13.40 -2.45 3.46
N ILE A 262 -14.37 -3.00 2.73
CA ILE A 262 -15.33 -3.95 3.28
C ILE A 262 -15.24 -5.24 2.50
N PHE A 263 -15.08 -6.36 3.20
CA PHE A 263 -15.28 -7.69 2.66
C PHE A 263 -16.55 -8.26 3.25
N ALA A 264 -17.50 -8.64 2.40
CA ALA A 264 -18.80 -9.16 2.78
C ALA A 264 -18.99 -10.55 2.21
N HIS A 265 -19.18 -11.53 3.08
CA HIS A 265 -19.53 -12.86 2.66
C HIS A 265 -21.03 -13.00 2.49
N HIS A 266 -21.42 -13.71 1.44
CA HIS A 266 -22.81 -14.00 1.14
C HIS A 266 -23.20 -15.39 1.59
N GLU A 267 -24.51 -15.59 1.77
CA GLU A 267 -25.12 -16.90 1.95
C GLU A 267 -24.67 -17.83 0.83
N PRO A 268 -24.09 -18.98 1.18
CA PRO A 268 -23.54 -19.84 0.17
C PRO A 268 -24.67 -20.51 -0.62
N PRO A 269 -24.51 -20.70 -1.94
CA PRO A 269 -25.52 -21.36 -2.75
C PRO A 269 -25.57 -22.87 -2.45
N ALA A 270 -26.69 -23.51 -2.78
CA ALA A 270 -26.83 -24.96 -2.64
C ALA A 270 -25.88 -25.76 -3.55
N ASP A 271 -25.45 -25.18 -4.68
CA ASP A 271 -24.58 -25.82 -5.67
C ASP A 271 -23.62 -24.80 -6.28
N LEU A 272 -22.33 -24.99 -6.03
CA LEU A 272 -21.23 -24.12 -6.49
C LEU A 272 -20.94 -24.22 -7.99
N SER A 273 -21.47 -25.24 -8.67
CA SER A 273 -21.28 -25.39 -10.12
C SER A 273 -22.20 -24.48 -10.93
N THR A 274 -23.36 -24.13 -10.36
CA THR A 274 -24.40 -23.31 -11.00
C THR A 274 -24.45 -21.88 -10.49
N LYS A 275 -24.16 -21.64 -9.21
CA LYS A 275 -24.09 -20.30 -8.60
C LYS A 275 -22.81 -20.20 -7.76
N PRO A 276 -22.08 -19.07 -7.74
CA PRO A 276 -20.83 -18.98 -7.01
C PRO A 276 -21.07 -18.69 -5.52
N LEU A 277 -20.11 -19.09 -4.68
CA LEU A 277 -19.93 -18.44 -3.40
C LEU A 277 -19.37 -17.03 -3.66
N LEU A 278 -20.01 -16.00 -3.12
CA LEU A 278 -19.63 -14.60 -3.35
C LEU A 278 -18.94 -14.02 -2.11
N LEU A 279 -17.76 -13.45 -2.33
CA LEU A 279 -17.10 -12.52 -1.43
C LEU A 279 -17.17 -11.14 -2.08
N GLU A 280 -18.18 -10.38 -1.69
CA GLU A 280 -18.37 -9.01 -2.15
C GLU A 280 -17.32 -8.11 -1.50
N VAL A 281 -16.86 -7.10 -2.24
CA VAL A 281 -15.82 -6.18 -1.79
C VAL A 281 -16.18 -4.74 -2.13
N TYR A 282 -15.88 -3.84 -1.20
CA TYR A 282 -15.95 -2.39 -1.39
C TYR A 282 -14.58 -1.76 -1.13
N GLY A 283 -14.27 -0.69 -1.87
CA GLY A 283 -13.05 0.09 -1.69
C GLY A 283 -11.78 -0.62 -2.20
N PHE A 284 -11.89 -1.51 -3.18
CA PHE A 284 -10.76 -2.25 -3.75
C PHE A 284 -10.65 -2.08 -5.27
N ASP A 285 -9.56 -1.44 -5.69
CA ASP A 285 -9.32 -1.10 -7.08
C ASP A 285 -7.95 -1.61 -7.58
N PHE A 286 -7.85 -1.65 -8.90
CA PHE A 286 -6.71 -2.07 -9.68
C PHE A 286 -6.32 -0.97 -10.68
N PRO A 287 -5.80 0.18 -10.22
CA PRO A 287 -5.44 1.27 -11.12
C PRO A 287 -4.24 0.90 -12.01
N VAL A 288 -4.38 1.18 -13.30
CA VAL A 288 -3.29 1.02 -14.27
C VAL A 288 -2.13 1.96 -13.96
N LEU A 289 -0.89 1.57 -14.30
CA LEU A 289 0.27 2.46 -14.16
C LEU A 289 0.06 3.77 -14.95
N PRO A 290 0.30 4.94 -14.35
CA PRO A 290 0.14 6.23 -15.04
C PRO A 290 0.96 6.32 -16.34
N GLU A 291 2.14 5.70 -16.36
CA GLU A 291 3.04 5.65 -17.51
C GLU A 291 2.44 4.86 -18.69
N THR A 292 1.67 3.80 -18.41
CA THR A 292 0.95 3.04 -19.42
C THR A 292 -0.08 3.92 -20.10
N ILE A 293 -0.84 4.72 -19.33
CA ILE A 293 -1.81 5.66 -19.89
C ILE A 293 -1.10 6.68 -20.78
N LYS A 294 -0.01 7.29 -20.29
CA LYS A 294 0.79 8.27 -21.02
C LYS A 294 1.33 7.69 -22.34
N LEU A 295 1.93 6.50 -22.29
CA LEU A 295 2.49 5.83 -23.47
C LEU A 295 1.39 5.46 -24.47
N ARG A 296 0.28 4.87 -24.02
CA ARG A 296 -0.87 4.51 -24.87
C ARG A 296 -1.42 5.73 -25.61
N ARG A 297 -1.70 6.83 -24.89
CA ARG A 297 -2.23 8.06 -25.49
C ARG A 297 -1.24 8.70 -26.46
N HIS A 298 0.04 8.73 -26.11
CA HIS A 298 1.09 9.23 -27.00
C HIS A 298 1.20 8.40 -28.27
N LEU A 299 1.20 7.06 -28.16
CA LEU A 299 1.24 6.15 -29.32
C LEU A 299 0.02 6.33 -30.23
N LYS A 300 -1.19 6.42 -29.67
CA LYS A 300 -2.41 6.72 -30.43
C LYS A 300 -2.29 8.04 -31.19
N GLN A 301 -1.71 9.07 -30.56
CA GLN A 301 -1.50 10.38 -31.17
C GLN A 301 -0.46 10.37 -32.30
N VAL A 302 0.71 9.76 -32.09
CA VAL A 302 1.82 9.82 -33.06
C VAL A 302 1.67 8.81 -34.20
N LEU A 303 1.01 7.67 -33.96
CA LEU A 303 0.80 6.64 -34.98
C LEU A 303 -0.54 6.81 -35.71
N GLY A 304 -1.53 7.47 -35.09
CA GLY A 304 -2.85 7.72 -35.68
C GLY A 304 -3.49 6.45 -36.23
N GLN A 305 -3.81 6.45 -37.53
CA GLN A 305 -4.42 5.29 -38.22
C GLN A 305 -3.51 4.07 -38.30
N GLU A 306 -2.19 4.25 -38.14
CA GLU A 306 -1.25 3.13 -38.10
C GLU A 306 -1.13 2.50 -36.71
N TYR A 307 -1.84 3.00 -35.69
CA TYR A 307 -1.78 2.45 -34.32
C TYR A 307 -2.20 0.98 -34.31
N SER A 308 -1.22 0.10 -34.12
CA SER A 308 -1.39 -1.35 -34.13
C SER A 308 -0.35 -1.99 -33.21
N ARG A 309 -0.54 -3.25 -32.88
CA ARG A 309 0.43 -4.03 -32.09
C ARG A 309 1.85 -3.95 -32.63
N LYS A 310 2.02 -3.99 -33.96
CA LYS A 310 3.33 -4.00 -34.60
C LYS A 310 3.99 -2.62 -34.59
N SER A 311 3.25 -1.59 -34.99
CA SER A 311 3.76 -0.22 -35.03
C SER A 311 4.04 0.33 -33.64
N ALA A 312 3.20 0.02 -32.65
CA ALA A 312 3.44 0.37 -31.25
C ALA A 312 4.73 -0.26 -30.71
N ALA A 313 4.99 -1.54 -31.01
CA ALA A 313 6.22 -2.22 -30.60
C ALA A 313 7.47 -1.65 -31.28
N ALA A 314 7.40 -1.39 -32.58
CA ALA A 314 8.50 -0.79 -33.32
C ALA A 314 8.82 0.63 -32.82
N TRP A 315 7.79 1.44 -32.55
CA TRP A 315 7.97 2.77 -31.99
C TRP A 315 8.57 2.70 -30.59
N TYR A 316 8.02 1.85 -29.73
CA TYR A 316 8.49 1.69 -28.35
C TYR A 316 9.96 1.29 -28.31
N GLU A 317 10.38 0.30 -29.09
CA GLU A 317 11.77 -0.16 -29.07
C GLU A 317 12.78 0.94 -29.42
N LYS A 318 12.39 1.86 -30.32
CA LYS A 318 13.24 2.98 -30.74
C LYS A 318 13.29 4.13 -29.72
N HIS A 319 12.24 4.33 -28.91
CA HIS A 319 12.10 5.52 -28.05
C HIS A 319 11.94 5.18 -26.55
N LYS A 320 11.99 3.91 -26.15
CA LYS A 320 11.71 3.45 -24.77
C LYS A 320 12.59 4.12 -23.73
N ASP A 321 13.86 4.38 -24.02
CA ASP A 321 14.79 4.96 -23.05
C ASP A 321 14.59 6.47 -22.87
N GLU A 322 14.00 7.15 -23.86
CA GLU A 322 13.59 8.56 -23.79
C GLU A 322 12.24 8.70 -23.08
N PHE A 323 11.25 7.89 -23.48
CA PHE A 323 9.88 8.03 -22.99
C PHE A 323 9.64 7.34 -21.63
N CYS A 324 10.33 6.22 -21.37
CA CYS A 324 10.23 5.45 -20.14
C CYS A 324 11.63 5.06 -19.61
N PRO A 325 12.41 6.01 -19.07
CA PRO A 325 13.76 5.71 -18.55
C PRO A 325 13.72 4.59 -17.49
N LEU A 326 14.62 3.61 -17.59
CA LEU A 326 14.65 2.43 -16.69
C LEU A 326 14.67 2.78 -15.19
N LYS A 327 15.36 3.86 -14.84
CA LYS A 327 15.51 4.33 -13.46
C LYS A 327 14.17 4.72 -12.83
N ASP A 328 13.32 5.39 -13.60
CA ASP A 328 12.12 6.04 -13.06
C ASP A 328 10.85 5.28 -13.47
N SER A 329 10.92 4.50 -14.55
CA SER A 329 9.75 3.84 -15.13
C SER A 329 9.53 2.42 -14.67
N LYS A 330 8.44 2.21 -13.93
CA LYS A 330 7.99 0.88 -13.53
C LYS A 330 7.52 0.07 -14.74
N LEU A 331 6.81 0.70 -15.68
CA LEU A 331 6.39 0.04 -16.91
C LEU A 331 7.61 -0.50 -17.68
N ARG A 332 8.67 0.31 -17.83
CA ARG A 332 9.91 -0.11 -18.48
C ARG A 332 10.56 -1.30 -17.77
N ARG A 333 10.62 -1.28 -16.43
CA ARG A 333 11.17 -2.37 -15.62
C ARG A 333 10.36 -3.66 -15.75
N ILE A 334 9.03 -3.57 -15.78
CA ILE A 334 8.16 -4.72 -16.04
C ILE A 334 8.47 -5.32 -17.41
N LEU A 335 8.52 -4.50 -18.47
CA LEU A 335 8.84 -4.96 -19.82
C LEU A 335 10.26 -5.53 -19.91
N ALA A 336 11.25 -4.90 -19.25
CA ALA A 336 12.61 -5.42 -19.15
C ALA A 336 12.67 -6.76 -18.41
N SER A 337 11.81 -6.99 -17.39
CA SER A 337 11.70 -8.29 -16.70
C SER A 337 11.18 -9.41 -17.60
N VAL A 338 10.54 -9.07 -18.72
CA VAL A 338 10.10 -10.02 -19.74
C VAL A 338 11.20 -10.25 -20.77
N PHE A 339 11.84 -9.18 -21.27
CA PHE A 339 12.67 -9.24 -22.48
C PHE A 339 14.18 -9.24 -22.22
N GLU A 340 14.63 -8.61 -21.14
CA GLU A 340 16.05 -8.33 -20.87
C GLU A 340 16.62 -9.23 -19.76
N VAL A 341 15.87 -10.25 -19.36
CA VAL A 341 16.38 -11.32 -18.50
C VAL A 341 17.00 -12.38 -19.41
N HIS A 342 18.25 -12.76 -19.12
CA HIS A 342 19.06 -13.63 -20.00
C HIS A 342 18.39 -14.95 -20.40
N SER A 343 17.49 -15.49 -19.56
CA SER A 343 16.70 -16.69 -19.84
C SER A 343 15.57 -16.50 -20.87
N LEU A 344 15.25 -15.25 -21.24
CA LEU A 344 14.14 -14.87 -22.13
C LEU A 344 14.57 -13.95 -23.29
N MET A 345 15.87 -13.66 -23.40
CA MET A 345 16.46 -12.81 -24.44
C MET A 345 16.21 -13.28 -25.89
N PHE A 346 15.76 -14.52 -26.09
CA PHE A 346 15.50 -15.10 -27.42
C PHE A 346 14.01 -15.22 -27.74
N LEU A 347 13.15 -14.44 -27.07
CA LEU A 347 11.75 -14.39 -27.45
C LEU A 347 11.58 -13.80 -28.85
N PRO A 348 10.77 -14.41 -29.73
CA PRO A 348 10.53 -13.89 -31.06
C PRO A 348 9.81 -12.52 -31.00
N GLU A 349 9.99 -11.68 -32.02
CA GLU A 349 9.43 -10.31 -32.10
C GLU A 349 7.91 -10.27 -31.83
N TRP A 350 7.17 -11.29 -32.28
CA TRP A 350 5.74 -11.39 -32.02
C TRP A 350 5.40 -11.51 -30.53
N ALA A 351 6.27 -12.13 -29.71
CA ALA A 351 6.05 -12.30 -28.28
C ALA A 351 6.30 -10.98 -27.53
N VAL A 352 7.33 -10.23 -27.97
CA VAL A 352 7.62 -8.89 -27.44
C VAL A 352 6.48 -7.92 -27.72
N SER A 353 6.08 -7.83 -28.99
CA SER A 353 4.96 -6.98 -29.40
C SER A 353 3.65 -7.36 -28.70
N ARG A 354 3.41 -8.66 -28.46
CA ARG A 354 2.22 -9.12 -27.72
C ARG A 354 2.25 -8.73 -26.24
N ALA A 355 3.39 -8.86 -25.57
CA ALA A 355 3.53 -8.49 -24.17
C ALA A 355 3.40 -6.97 -23.97
N LEU A 356 4.01 -6.16 -24.85
CA LEU A 356 3.79 -4.71 -24.85
C LEU A 356 2.32 -4.37 -25.09
N TRP A 357 1.68 -5.00 -26.07
CA TRP A 357 0.26 -4.78 -26.35
C TRP A 357 -0.64 -5.14 -25.18
N GLY A 358 -0.33 -6.22 -24.47
CA GLY A 358 -0.99 -6.58 -23.22
C GLY A 358 -0.86 -5.48 -22.18
N MET A 359 0.35 -4.95 -21.96
CA MET A 359 0.57 -3.85 -21.01
C MET A 359 -0.16 -2.57 -21.41
N LEU A 360 -0.15 -2.20 -22.68
CA LEU A 360 -0.85 -1.01 -23.19
C LEU A 360 -2.37 -1.10 -23.02
N ASN A 361 -2.94 -2.30 -22.98
CA ASN A 361 -4.38 -2.51 -22.83
C ASN A 361 -4.80 -2.91 -21.40
N ILE A 362 -3.90 -2.79 -20.42
CA ILE A 362 -4.32 -2.79 -19.01
C ILE A 362 -5.14 -1.52 -18.78
N CYS A 363 -6.28 -1.68 -18.12
CA CYS A 363 -7.17 -0.59 -17.73
C CYS A 363 -7.37 -0.58 -16.21
N THR A 364 -7.92 0.51 -15.70
CA THR A 364 -8.33 0.58 -14.29
C THR A 364 -9.56 -0.28 -14.08
N LEU A 365 -9.51 -1.15 -13.07
CA LEU A 365 -10.63 -2.01 -12.69
C LEU A 365 -11.03 -1.73 -11.25
N SER A 366 -12.33 -1.65 -10.99
CA SER A 366 -12.89 -1.58 -9.64
C SER A 366 -13.58 -2.90 -9.36
N TYR A 367 -13.04 -3.68 -8.44
CA TYR A 367 -13.59 -4.99 -8.10
C TYR A 367 -14.71 -4.81 -7.08
N VAL A 368 -15.83 -5.49 -7.33
CA VAL A 368 -17.01 -5.46 -6.46
C VAL A 368 -17.30 -6.83 -5.86
N GLY A 369 -16.71 -7.91 -6.38
CA GLY A 369 -16.81 -9.20 -5.71
C GLY A 369 -15.98 -10.30 -6.36
N PHE A 370 -15.54 -11.27 -5.56
CA PHE A 370 -14.90 -12.50 -5.99
C PHE A 370 -15.91 -13.64 -5.97
N GLU A 371 -15.98 -14.39 -7.06
CA GLU A 371 -16.91 -15.48 -7.26
C GLU A 371 -16.16 -16.81 -7.27
N PHE A 372 -16.50 -17.71 -6.37
CA PHE A 372 -15.88 -19.03 -6.24
C PHE A 372 -16.82 -20.10 -6.77
N TRP A 373 -16.37 -20.81 -7.80
CA TRP A 373 -17.14 -21.81 -8.54
C TRP A 373 -16.53 -23.19 -8.36
N ASP A 374 -17.38 -24.22 -8.31
CA ASP A 374 -16.94 -25.59 -8.58
C ASP A 374 -16.94 -25.83 -10.09
N GLU A 375 -15.74 -25.99 -10.67
CA GLU A 375 -15.56 -26.33 -12.07
C GLU A 375 -15.24 -27.82 -12.30
N GLY A 376 -15.70 -28.69 -11.40
CA GLY A 376 -15.63 -30.15 -11.50
C GLY A 376 -14.18 -30.65 -11.50
N LYS A 377 -13.69 -31.14 -12.64
CA LYS A 377 -12.31 -31.65 -12.76
C LYS A 377 -11.23 -30.61 -12.47
N ASN A 378 -11.58 -29.33 -12.57
CA ASN A 378 -10.68 -28.25 -12.22
C ASN A 378 -10.67 -28.01 -10.70
N GLY A 379 -11.71 -28.41 -9.96
CA GLY A 379 -11.95 -28.02 -8.57
C GLY A 379 -12.38 -26.56 -8.47
N ILE A 380 -12.20 -25.97 -7.29
CA ILE A 380 -12.63 -24.59 -7.06
C ILE A 380 -11.81 -23.60 -7.89
N ARG A 381 -12.51 -22.64 -8.52
CA ARG A 381 -11.93 -21.54 -9.30
C ARG A 381 -12.54 -20.22 -8.92
N VAL A 382 -11.76 -19.14 -9.05
CA VAL A 382 -12.19 -17.78 -8.76
C VAL A 382 -12.31 -16.95 -10.04
N THR A 383 -13.42 -16.23 -10.16
CA THR A 383 -13.61 -15.11 -11.09
C THR A 383 -13.89 -13.83 -10.31
N VAL A 384 -13.92 -12.69 -11.00
CA VAL A 384 -14.18 -11.39 -10.37
C VAL A 384 -15.28 -10.63 -11.09
N GLN A 385 -16.16 -10.01 -10.30
CA GLN A 385 -17.11 -9.00 -10.75
C GLN A 385 -16.46 -7.63 -10.63
N SER A 386 -16.58 -6.83 -11.68
CA SER A 386 -16.03 -5.47 -11.72
C SER A 386 -17.13 -4.47 -12.09
N SER A 387 -17.05 -3.27 -11.54
CA SER A 387 -17.83 -2.14 -12.04
C SER A 387 -17.40 -1.79 -13.47
N PRO A 388 -18.32 -1.29 -14.32
CA PRO A 388 -17.96 -0.79 -15.64
C PRO A 388 -16.87 0.30 -15.54
N PRO A 389 -15.85 0.30 -16.43
CA PRO A 389 -14.87 1.38 -16.45
C PRO A 389 -15.53 2.73 -16.68
N ALA A 390 -15.13 3.75 -15.91
CA ALA A 390 -15.65 5.11 -16.06
C ALA A 390 -15.04 5.86 -17.26
N ASP A 391 -13.77 5.57 -17.59
CA ASP A 391 -13.08 6.18 -18.73
C ASP A 391 -13.37 5.39 -20.03
N PRO A 392 -13.87 6.03 -21.10
CA PRO A 392 -14.06 5.38 -22.40
C PRO A 392 -12.80 4.71 -22.97
N ASP A 393 -11.61 5.26 -22.71
CA ASP A 393 -10.33 4.65 -23.12
C ASP A 393 -10.15 3.27 -22.45
N ASP A 394 -10.62 3.12 -21.22
CA ASP A 394 -10.51 1.90 -20.43
C ASP A 394 -11.54 0.85 -20.85
N VAL A 395 -12.69 1.25 -21.40
CA VAL A 395 -13.66 0.32 -22.04
C VAL A 395 -13.04 -0.36 -23.26
N GLU A 396 -12.43 0.42 -24.16
CA GLU A 396 -11.74 -0.12 -25.34
C GLU A 396 -10.60 -1.07 -24.91
N CYS A 397 -9.82 -0.67 -23.90
CA CYS A 397 -8.70 -1.47 -23.43
C CYS A 397 -9.14 -2.75 -22.74
N LEU A 398 -10.24 -2.73 -21.98
CA LEU A 398 -10.83 -3.94 -21.40
C LEU A 398 -11.24 -4.94 -22.47
N GLN A 399 -11.84 -4.47 -23.56
CA GLN A 399 -12.20 -5.32 -24.70
C GLN A 399 -10.95 -5.90 -25.37
N ASN A 400 -9.93 -5.07 -25.63
CA ASN A 400 -8.66 -5.52 -26.21
C ASN A 400 -7.94 -6.54 -25.31
N ALA A 401 -7.98 -6.36 -23.99
CA ALA A 401 -7.41 -7.29 -23.02
C ALA A 401 -8.15 -8.65 -23.03
N ARG A 402 -9.49 -8.62 -23.12
CA ARG A 402 -10.33 -9.81 -23.28
C ARG A 402 -9.99 -10.57 -24.56
N ASP A 403 -9.89 -9.88 -25.69
CA ASP A 403 -9.58 -10.49 -26.99
C ASP A 403 -8.16 -11.09 -27.01
N LEU A 404 -7.20 -10.40 -26.39
CA LEU A 404 -5.85 -10.90 -26.24
C LEU A 404 -5.79 -12.16 -25.37
N PHE A 405 -6.52 -12.18 -24.25
CA PHE A 405 -6.62 -13.35 -23.39
C PHE A 405 -7.28 -14.52 -24.12
N GLN A 406 -8.37 -14.29 -24.87
CA GLN A 406 -9.03 -15.32 -25.68
C GLN A 406 -8.05 -15.96 -26.67
N LEU A 407 -7.28 -15.14 -27.38
CA LEU A 407 -6.27 -15.61 -28.34
C LEU A 407 -5.23 -16.50 -27.64
N GLN A 408 -4.76 -16.09 -26.46
CA GLN A 408 -3.76 -16.84 -25.70
C GLN A 408 -4.32 -18.13 -25.09
N ALA A 409 -5.54 -18.11 -24.55
CA ALA A 409 -6.16 -19.25 -23.88
C ALA A 409 -6.64 -20.34 -24.87
N SER A 410 -6.98 -19.95 -26.10
CA SER A 410 -7.45 -20.87 -27.16
C SER A 410 -6.34 -21.71 -27.78
N ALA A 411 -5.09 -21.23 -27.77
CA ALA A 411 -3.96 -21.94 -28.35
C ALA A 411 -3.20 -22.75 -27.27
N PRO A 412 -3.17 -24.10 -27.33
CA PRO A 412 -2.59 -24.93 -26.25
C PRO A 412 -1.12 -24.61 -25.93
N GLY A 413 -0.32 -24.28 -26.94
CA GLY A 413 1.07 -23.85 -26.77
C GLY A 413 1.17 -22.52 -26.02
N ASP A 414 0.41 -21.52 -26.47
CA ASP A 414 0.44 -20.17 -25.89
C ASP A 414 -0.12 -20.14 -24.47
N ARG A 415 -1.12 -20.98 -24.18
CA ARG A 415 -1.64 -21.21 -22.83
C ARG A 415 -0.57 -21.75 -21.91
N GLN A 416 0.13 -22.82 -22.29
CA GLN A 416 1.20 -23.40 -21.47
C GLN A 416 2.35 -22.41 -21.24
N VAL A 417 2.68 -21.60 -22.24
CA VAL A 417 3.66 -20.53 -22.11
C VAL A 417 3.17 -19.46 -21.12
N GLY A 418 1.89 -19.06 -21.21
CA GLY A 418 1.26 -18.13 -20.28
C GLY A 418 1.30 -18.61 -18.83
N GLU A 419 0.82 -19.84 -18.58
CA GLU A 419 0.77 -20.44 -17.25
C GLU A 419 2.17 -20.59 -16.61
N ARG A 420 3.22 -20.81 -17.41
CA ARG A 420 4.59 -21.02 -16.92
C ARG A 420 5.42 -19.75 -16.81
N LEU A 421 5.37 -18.89 -17.82
CA LEU A 421 6.21 -17.68 -17.88
C LEU A 421 5.51 -16.45 -17.31
N PHE A 422 4.18 -16.42 -17.31
CA PHE A 422 3.38 -15.25 -16.90
C PHE A 422 2.32 -15.66 -15.88
N LYS A 423 2.67 -16.53 -14.92
CA LYS A 423 1.72 -17.15 -13.98
C LYS A 423 0.73 -16.15 -13.37
N SER A 424 1.21 -15.03 -12.83
CA SER A 424 0.34 -14.01 -12.21
C SER A 424 -0.55 -13.30 -13.23
N GLY A 425 0.03 -12.76 -14.31
CA GLY A 425 -0.74 -12.08 -15.37
C GLY A 425 -1.77 -12.98 -16.05
N TYR A 426 -1.42 -14.25 -16.32
CA TYR A 426 -2.34 -15.23 -16.87
C TYR A 426 -3.46 -15.56 -15.87
N SER A 427 -3.15 -15.70 -14.58
CA SER A 427 -4.16 -15.94 -13.54
C SER A 427 -5.11 -14.75 -13.38
N VAL A 428 -4.61 -13.51 -13.45
CA VAL A 428 -5.46 -12.32 -13.48
C VAL A 428 -6.37 -12.35 -14.73
N GLY A 429 -5.84 -12.68 -15.90
CA GLY A 429 -6.66 -12.87 -17.11
C GLY A 429 -7.74 -13.94 -16.95
N SER A 430 -7.40 -15.10 -16.38
CA SER A 430 -8.36 -16.18 -16.08
C SER A 430 -9.43 -15.73 -15.08
N MET A 431 -9.07 -14.94 -14.07
CA MET A 431 -10.00 -14.40 -13.08
C MET A 431 -11.00 -13.41 -13.71
N ASN A 432 -10.52 -12.54 -14.61
CA ASN A 432 -11.35 -11.51 -15.24
C ASN A 432 -12.19 -12.05 -16.41
N PHE A 433 -11.66 -13.00 -17.19
CA PHE A 433 -12.25 -13.38 -18.48
C PHE A 433 -12.49 -14.87 -18.67
N GLY A 434 -11.84 -15.74 -17.88
CA GLY A 434 -11.78 -17.18 -18.13
C GLY A 434 -13.15 -17.80 -18.34
N ARG A 435 -13.99 -17.80 -17.31
CA ARG A 435 -15.32 -18.43 -17.33
C ARG A 435 -16.22 -17.85 -18.42
N ALA A 436 -16.22 -16.53 -18.58
CA ALA A 436 -17.01 -15.82 -19.61
C ALA A 436 -16.58 -16.14 -21.05
N LEU A 437 -15.44 -16.80 -21.23
CA LEU A 437 -14.89 -17.24 -22.50
C LEU A 437 -14.86 -18.77 -22.65
N GLY A 438 -15.45 -19.52 -21.71
CA GLY A 438 -15.44 -20.98 -21.71
C GLY A 438 -14.12 -21.61 -21.27
N HIS A 439 -13.23 -20.82 -20.65
CA HIS A 439 -11.99 -21.27 -20.04
C HIS A 439 -12.13 -21.37 -18.51
N PRO A 440 -11.29 -22.15 -17.83
CA PRO A 440 -11.32 -22.19 -16.37
C PRO A 440 -11.03 -20.83 -15.75
N GLY A 441 -11.67 -20.52 -14.63
CA GLY A 441 -11.31 -19.38 -13.79
C GLY A 441 -9.89 -19.51 -13.22
N ALA A 442 -9.47 -18.54 -12.41
CA ALA A 442 -8.16 -18.57 -11.78
C ALA A 442 -8.11 -19.54 -10.61
N LYS A 443 -6.91 -20.02 -10.28
CA LYS A 443 -6.66 -20.80 -9.07
C LYS A 443 -6.64 -19.87 -7.86
N PRO A 444 -7.49 -20.08 -6.84
CA PRO A 444 -7.60 -19.14 -5.73
C PRO A 444 -6.32 -18.97 -4.91
N ASP A 445 -5.53 -20.03 -4.71
CA ASP A 445 -4.23 -19.97 -4.02
C ASP A 445 -3.24 -19.04 -4.73
N VAL A 446 -3.27 -19.00 -6.07
CA VAL A 446 -2.42 -18.12 -6.87
C VAL A 446 -2.85 -16.66 -6.72
N ILE A 447 -4.14 -16.40 -6.65
CA ILE A 447 -4.69 -15.04 -6.44
C ILE A 447 -4.43 -14.56 -5.01
N ALA A 448 -4.66 -15.40 -4.00
CA ALA A 448 -4.36 -15.09 -2.61
C ALA A 448 -2.86 -14.77 -2.43
N LYS A 449 -1.97 -15.57 -3.02
CA LYS A 449 -0.53 -15.28 -3.05
C LYS A 449 -0.20 -13.95 -3.74
N LEU A 450 -0.84 -13.67 -4.87
CA LEU A 450 -0.67 -12.41 -5.59
C LEU A 450 -1.05 -11.20 -4.71
N PHE A 451 -2.05 -11.34 -3.85
CA PHE A 451 -2.51 -10.26 -2.98
C PHE A 451 -1.87 -10.23 -1.59
N SER A 452 -1.11 -11.26 -1.22
CA SER A 452 -0.38 -11.27 0.04
C SER A 452 0.82 -10.31 0.03
N ALA A 453 1.11 -9.74 1.19
CA ALA A 453 2.27 -8.89 1.40
C ALA A 453 3.58 -9.66 1.24
N ALA A 454 4.55 -9.03 0.58
CA ALA A 454 5.92 -9.53 0.51
C ALA A 454 6.61 -9.37 1.88
N ASN A 455 7.36 -10.37 2.34
CA ASN A 455 8.17 -10.27 3.55
C ASN A 455 9.58 -9.68 3.30
N LEU A 456 10.04 -9.73 2.05
CA LEU A 456 11.36 -9.27 1.63
C LEU A 456 11.28 -8.76 0.20
N TRP A 457 11.83 -7.57 -0.01
CA TRP A 457 11.98 -6.96 -1.32
C TRP A 457 13.28 -6.14 -1.35
N GLY A 458 13.50 -5.42 -2.45
CA GLY A 458 14.69 -4.60 -2.65
C GLY A 458 15.26 -4.73 -4.06
N PRO A 459 16.20 -3.84 -4.40
CA PRO A 459 16.89 -3.85 -5.68
C PRO A 459 17.88 -5.01 -5.79
N ALA A 460 18.20 -5.40 -7.02
CA ALA A 460 19.38 -6.23 -7.25
C ALA A 460 20.67 -5.45 -6.94
N LYS A 461 21.77 -6.17 -6.70
CA LYS A 461 23.09 -5.56 -6.48
C LYS A 461 23.70 -4.91 -7.75
N SER A 462 23.22 -5.28 -8.94
CA SER A 462 23.78 -4.84 -10.21
C SER A 462 22.78 -5.01 -11.36
N GLY A 463 23.09 -4.40 -12.51
CA GLY A 463 22.23 -4.45 -13.70
C GLY A 463 21.08 -3.45 -13.60
N TRP A 464 20.19 -3.41 -14.58
CA TRP A 464 19.03 -2.50 -14.53
C TRP A 464 18.10 -2.81 -13.34
N GLN A 465 18.15 -4.05 -12.85
CA GLN A 465 17.39 -4.52 -11.70
C GLN A 465 17.77 -3.81 -10.39
N SER A 466 18.92 -3.10 -10.37
CA SER A 466 19.28 -2.26 -9.23
C SER A 466 18.39 -1.01 -9.11
N PHE A 467 17.62 -0.68 -10.15
CA PHE A 467 16.62 0.39 -10.13
C PHE A 467 15.22 -0.08 -9.73
N ASP A 468 15.05 -1.37 -9.40
CA ASP A 468 13.77 -1.97 -9.09
C ASP A 468 13.71 -2.40 -7.63
N ASP A 469 13.13 -1.57 -6.77
CA ASP A 469 12.99 -1.88 -5.34
C ASP A 469 12.09 -3.11 -5.07
N THR A 470 11.43 -3.67 -6.08
CA THR A 470 10.62 -4.89 -5.95
C THR A 470 11.30 -6.14 -6.51
N TRP A 471 12.51 -6.03 -7.06
CA TRP A 471 13.13 -7.12 -7.82
C TRP A 471 13.39 -8.38 -6.99
N LEU A 472 13.83 -8.21 -5.75
CA LEU A 472 14.11 -9.31 -4.84
C LEU A 472 12.85 -9.95 -4.23
N CYS A 473 11.66 -9.40 -4.50
CA CYS A 473 10.37 -9.99 -4.13
C CYS A 473 10.11 -11.27 -4.92
N THR A 474 10.68 -12.37 -4.42
CA THR A 474 10.75 -13.67 -5.10
C THR A 474 10.59 -14.80 -4.10
N ASP A 475 10.07 -15.94 -4.56
CA ASP A 475 9.99 -17.14 -3.74
C ASP A 475 11.40 -17.61 -3.35
N ARG A 476 11.57 -17.99 -2.08
CA ARG A 476 12.81 -18.58 -1.59
C ARG A 476 12.94 -19.97 -2.17
N ARG A 477 14.12 -20.28 -2.70
CA ARG A 477 14.42 -21.59 -3.27
C ARG A 477 15.38 -22.36 -2.40
N ASP A 478 15.19 -23.68 -2.34
CA ASP A 478 16.15 -24.58 -1.72
C ASP A 478 17.40 -24.75 -2.59
N HIS A 479 18.34 -25.57 -2.11
CA HIS A 479 19.57 -25.90 -2.83
C HIS A 479 19.34 -26.67 -4.15
N LEU A 480 18.14 -27.24 -4.35
CA LEU A 480 17.72 -27.91 -5.59
C LEU A 480 17.00 -26.96 -6.55
N GLY A 481 16.81 -25.69 -6.17
CA GLY A 481 16.09 -24.69 -6.94
C GLY A 481 14.57 -24.84 -6.90
N GLN A 482 14.03 -25.70 -6.03
CA GLN A 482 12.59 -25.82 -5.78
C GLN A 482 12.13 -24.71 -4.86
N VAL A 483 10.85 -24.35 -4.92
CA VAL A 483 10.28 -23.34 -4.02
C VAL A 483 10.19 -23.94 -2.62
N ALA A 484 11.02 -23.42 -1.71
CA ALA A 484 11.05 -23.83 -0.31
C ALA A 484 10.06 -23.02 0.52
N GLU A 485 9.90 -21.74 0.19
CA GLU A 485 9.02 -20.82 0.89
C GLU A 485 8.40 -19.87 -0.14
N GLU A 486 7.07 -19.79 -0.11
CA GLU A 486 6.35 -18.85 -0.95
C GLU A 486 6.44 -17.45 -0.37
N GLN A 487 6.66 -16.48 -1.25
CA GLN A 487 6.69 -15.06 -0.89
C GLN A 487 5.44 -14.38 -1.42
N GLY A 488 4.90 -13.41 -0.68
CA GLY A 488 3.86 -12.54 -1.20
C GLY A 488 4.34 -11.66 -2.35
N ARG A 489 3.44 -10.85 -2.91
CA ARG A 489 3.71 -10.08 -4.14
C ARG A 489 3.39 -8.61 -4.05
N ILE A 490 2.80 -8.15 -2.95
CA ILE A 490 2.46 -6.74 -2.74
C ILE A 490 3.38 -6.10 -1.71
N ILE A 491 3.86 -4.90 -2.01
CA ILE A 491 4.51 -4.02 -1.05
C ILE A 491 3.57 -2.85 -0.82
N TRP A 492 3.11 -2.62 0.41
CA TRP A 492 2.11 -1.58 0.67
C TRP A 492 2.79 -0.29 1.05
N ILE A 493 2.31 0.79 0.45
CA ILE A 493 2.95 2.09 0.43
C ILE A 493 1.91 3.17 0.73
N THR A 494 2.31 4.16 1.51
CA THR A 494 1.56 5.39 1.70
C THR A 494 2.08 6.44 0.71
N PRO A 495 1.20 7.17 0.01
CA PRO A 495 1.63 8.28 -0.83
C PRO A 495 2.54 9.25 -0.07
N GLY A 496 3.64 9.68 -0.68
CA GLY A 496 4.60 10.61 -0.07
C GLY A 496 5.63 9.98 0.87
N ALA A 497 5.52 8.69 1.20
CA ALA A 497 6.62 7.99 1.86
C ALA A 497 7.83 7.93 0.92
N GLY A 498 9.02 8.22 1.45
CA GLY A 498 10.28 8.07 0.72
C GLY A 498 10.57 6.61 0.37
N ARG A 499 11.85 6.27 0.22
CA ARG A 499 12.23 4.89 -0.09
C ARG A 499 11.76 3.94 1.02
N ILE A 500 11.06 2.90 0.61
CA ILE A 500 10.46 1.92 1.53
C ILE A 500 11.54 0.96 2.02
N PRO A 501 11.67 0.73 3.35
CA PRO A 501 12.59 -0.26 3.91
C PRO A 501 12.36 -1.64 3.30
N THR A 502 13.39 -2.49 3.21
CA THR A 502 13.31 -3.78 2.51
C THR A 502 12.55 -4.87 3.26
N THR A 503 12.25 -4.64 4.54
CA THR A 503 11.50 -5.53 5.42
C THR A 503 10.60 -4.71 6.35
N PRO A 504 9.47 -5.26 6.83
CA PRO A 504 8.61 -4.59 7.80
C PRO A 504 9.32 -4.30 9.13
N GLU A 505 10.17 -5.21 9.61
CA GLU A 505 10.90 -5.08 10.87
C GLU A 505 11.88 -3.90 10.85
N GLN A 506 12.52 -3.66 9.70
CA GLN A 506 13.36 -2.46 9.49
C GLN A 506 12.54 -1.18 9.59
N ARG A 507 11.29 -1.18 9.14
CA ARG A 507 10.41 0.00 9.24
C ARG A 507 10.02 0.28 10.69
N GLU A 508 9.70 -0.75 11.49
CA GLU A 508 9.48 -0.57 12.93
C GLU A 508 10.72 0.01 13.62
N GLY A 509 11.91 -0.49 13.27
CA GLY A 509 13.18 0.04 13.79
C GLY A 509 13.50 1.47 13.36
N GLU A 510 13.30 1.82 12.08
CA GLU A 510 13.50 3.18 11.57
C GLU A 510 12.49 4.17 12.17
N VAL A 511 11.25 3.73 12.39
CA VAL A 511 10.21 4.55 13.02
C VAL A 511 10.53 4.85 14.48
N LEU A 512 11.00 3.85 15.23
CA LEU A 512 11.50 4.05 16.60
C LEU A 512 12.76 4.92 16.62
N ALA A 513 13.60 4.82 15.59
CA ALA A 513 14.78 5.67 15.42
C ALA A 513 14.44 7.09 14.97
N HIS A 514 13.32 7.32 14.27
CA HIS A 514 12.88 8.65 13.84
C HIS A 514 12.24 9.45 14.99
N GLU A 515 11.85 8.77 16.08
CA GLU A 515 11.47 9.36 17.37
C GLU A 515 12.68 9.55 18.32
N ALA A 516 13.86 9.08 17.92
CA ALA A 516 15.12 9.19 18.66
C ALA A 516 16.25 9.60 17.68
N ASP A 517 16.29 10.87 17.29
CA ASP A 517 17.31 11.41 16.37
C ASP A 517 18.73 10.88 16.68
N CYS A 518 19.47 10.54 15.62
CA CYS A 518 20.92 10.28 15.54
C CYS A 518 21.51 8.87 15.83
N ALA A 519 22.29 8.42 14.82
CA ALA A 519 23.48 7.54 14.85
C ALA A 519 23.36 6.00 14.68
N CYS A 520 23.68 5.58 13.44
CA CYS A 520 24.58 4.49 13.03
C CYS A 520 24.33 3.03 13.47
N VAL A 521 24.01 2.15 12.50
CA VAL A 521 24.61 0.80 12.42
C VAL A 521 24.74 0.37 10.96
N SER A 522 25.94 -0.06 10.54
CA SER A 522 26.18 -0.78 9.28
C SER A 522 26.34 -2.26 9.58
N TYR A 523 25.77 -3.14 8.75
CA TYR A 523 25.99 -4.59 8.83
C TYR A 523 26.23 -5.16 7.44
N GLU A 524 27.39 -5.78 7.25
CA GLU A 524 27.76 -6.51 6.05
C GLU A 524 27.03 -7.86 6.03
N ALA A 525 26.16 -8.07 5.03
CA ALA A 525 25.55 -9.37 4.75
C ALA A 525 26.23 -10.02 3.53
N ASP A 526 26.85 -11.17 3.81
CA ASP A 526 27.80 -11.83 2.94
C ASP A 526 27.17 -12.42 1.66
N THR A 527 27.86 -12.13 0.57
CA THR A 527 27.69 -12.51 -0.84
C THR A 527 27.72 -13.98 -1.24
N ALA A 528 26.77 -14.85 -0.92
CA ALA A 528 26.73 -16.15 -1.61
C ALA A 528 26.29 -15.98 -3.08
N THR A 529 27.26 -15.85 -3.98
CA THR A 529 27.07 -15.90 -5.44
C THR A 529 26.77 -17.34 -5.89
N PRO A 530 25.68 -17.63 -6.63
CA PRO A 530 25.49 -18.96 -7.18
C PRO A 530 26.45 -19.18 -8.38
N LYS A 531 27.49 -19.98 -8.13
CA LYS A 531 28.42 -20.47 -9.15
C LYS A 531 27.71 -21.36 -10.18
N THR A 532 27.76 -20.94 -11.45
CA THR A 532 27.99 -21.70 -12.71
C THR A 532 27.40 -23.09 -13.01
N TRP A 533 26.51 -23.68 -12.22
CA TRP A 533 26.00 -25.06 -12.48
C TRP A 533 24.75 -25.16 -13.39
N LEU A 534 24.16 -24.04 -13.81
CA LEU A 534 22.96 -24.02 -14.68
C LEU A 534 23.22 -24.33 -16.17
N ARG A 535 24.48 -24.47 -16.59
CA ARG A 535 24.85 -24.62 -18.01
C ARG A 535 24.48 -25.98 -18.65
N PRO A 536 24.68 -27.16 -18.02
CA PRO A 536 24.45 -28.43 -18.71
C PRO A 536 22.97 -28.73 -18.94
N THR A 537 22.11 -28.43 -17.95
CA THR A 537 20.68 -28.75 -17.98
C THR A 537 19.90 -27.87 -18.96
N LEU A 538 20.28 -26.59 -19.10
CA LEU A 538 19.68 -25.68 -20.08
C LEU A 538 20.14 -25.98 -21.51
N ILE A 539 21.40 -26.41 -21.71
CA ILE A 539 21.89 -26.90 -23.00
C ILE A 539 21.13 -28.18 -23.40
N LEU A 540 20.92 -29.10 -22.46
CA LEU A 540 20.16 -30.32 -22.73
C LEU A 540 18.71 -29.98 -23.15
N LEU A 541 18.06 -29.04 -22.48
CA LEU A 541 16.69 -28.62 -22.81
C LEU A 541 16.61 -27.94 -24.19
N ALA A 542 17.57 -27.08 -24.52
CA ALA A 542 17.65 -26.40 -25.82
C ALA A 542 17.91 -27.40 -26.97
N VAL A 543 18.80 -28.37 -26.76
CA VAL A 543 19.09 -29.45 -27.73
C VAL A 543 17.86 -30.33 -27.93
N THR A 544 17.12 -30.64 -26.85
CA THR A 544 15.90 -31.46 -26.94
C THR A 544 14.79 -30.72 -27.71
N CYS A 545 14.62 -29.42 -27.49
CA CYS A 545 13.67 -28.60 -28.25
C CYS A 545 14.04 -28.52 -29.74
N LEU A 546 15.31 -28.33 -30.06
CA LEU A 546 15.82 -28.32 -31.44
C LEU A 546 15.60 -29.66 -32.16
N LEU A 547 15.87 -30.77 -31.48
CA LEU A 547 15.59 -32.13 -32.00
C LEU A 547 14.10 -32.35 -32.26
N LEU A 548 13.22 -31.90 -31.37
CA LEU A 548 11.77 -32.03 -31.56
C LEU A 548 11.25 -31.17 -32.72
N THR A 549 11.82 -29.97 -32.93
CA THR A 549 11.48 -29.15 -34.11
C THR A 549 11.99 -29.77 -35.40
N PHE A 550 13.19 -30.35 -35.39
CA PHE A 550 13.77 -31.02 -36.55
C PHE A 550 12.97 -32.27 -36.94
N LEU A 551 12.57 -33.08 -35.95
CA LEU A 551 11.74 -34.27 -36.18
C LEU A 551 10.34 -33.91 -36.71
N ARG A 552 9.74 -32.79 -36.27
CA ARG A 552 8.47 -32.30 -36.83
C ARG A 552 8.62 -31.83 -38.27
N ALA A 553 9.70 -31.12 -38.60
CA ALA A 553 9.99 -30.70 -39.97
C ALA A 553 10.26 -31.91 -40.89
N LEU A 554 10.97 -32.93 -40.39
CA LEU A 554 11.21 -34.18 -41.12
C LEU A 554 9.90 -34.93 -41.37
N SER A 555 9.02 -35.00 -40.37
CA SER A 555 7.70 -35.61 -40.49
C SER A 555 6.82 -34.91 -41.53
N SER A 556 6.84 -33.58 -41.60
CA SER A 556 6.07 -32.82 -42.59
C SER A 556 6.63 -32.99 -44.01
N VAL A 557 7.95 -33.09 -44.16
CA VAL A 557 8.60 -33.37 -45.46
C VAL A 557 8.31 -34.79 -45.94
N LEU A 558 8.36 -35.79 -45.04
CA LEU A 558 8.02 -37.18 -45.37
C LEU A 558 6.53 -37.35 -45.73
N GLN A 559 5.62 -36.62 -45.06
CA GLN A 559 4.21 -36.60 -45.44
C GLN A 559 3.95 -35.93 -46.79
N ALA A 560 4.77 -34.95 -47.19
CA ALA A 560 4.69 -34.33 -48.51
C ALA A 560 5.23 -35.27 -49.62
N TYR A 561 6.27 -36.06 -49.32
CA TYR A 561 6.84 -37.03 -50.27
C TYR A 561 5.99 -38.30 -50.45
N GLY A 562 5.18 -38.68 -49.46
CA GLY A 562 4.29 -39.85 -49.54
C GLY A 562 2.98 -39.63 -50.33
N ARG A 563 2.79 -38.47 -50.97
CA ARG A 563 1.61 -38.13 -51.79
C ARG A 563 1.91 -37.99 -53.29
N HIS A 564 3.02 -38.53 -53.76
CA HIS A 564 3.37 -38.61 -55.19
C HIS A 564 3.50 -40.05 -55.67
#